data_AF-A0A1C3VE53-F1
#
_entry.id   AF-A0A1C3VE53-F1
#
_cell.length_a   1.000
_cell.length_b   1.000
_cell.length_c   1.000
_cell.angle_alpha   90.00
_cell.angle_beta   90.00
_cell.angle_gamma   90.00
#
_symmetry.space_group_name_H-M   'P 1'
#
loop_
_entity.id
_entity.type
_entity.pdbx_description
1 polymer ?
#
loop_
_entity_poly.entity_id
_entity_poly.type
_entity_poly.pdbx_seq_one_letter_code
_entity_poly.pdbx_strand_id
1 'polypeptide(L)' 'MAINNVADLFVATLEQAGVKRIYGIVGDSLNALTEALRRRGTIEWIHVRHEEVAASRRPAKPR' A
#
# COMPACT_ATOMS: atom_id res chain seq x y z
N MET A 1 -16.52 -8.17 4.32
CA MET A 1 -15.55 -7.73 5.34
C MET A 1 -16.12 -6.49 6.01
N ALA A 2 -16.20 -6.44 7.35
CA ALA A 2 -16.60 -5.22 8.04
C ALA A 2 -15.44 -4.21 8.06
N ILE A 3 -15.71 -2.93 7.80
CA ILE A 3 -14.71 -1.87 7.93
C ILE A 3 -14.63 -1.51 9.41
N ASN A 4 -13.57 -1.95 10.07
CA ASN A 4 -13.42 -1.78 11.53
C ASN A 4 -12.49 -0.62 11.91
N ASN A 5 -11.72 -0.10 10.96
CA ASN A 5 -10.76 0.97 11.20
C ASN A 5 -10.56 1.79 9.91
N VAL A 6 -9.97 2.98 10.07
CA VAL A 6 -9.70 3.89 8.94
C VAL A 6 -8.75 3.24 7.92
N ALA A 7 -7.81 2.40 8.35
CA ALA A 7 -6.91 1.68 7.45
C ALA A 7 -7.67 0.70 6.52
N ASP A 8 -8.67 -0.01 7.02
CA ASP A 8 -9.53 -0.88 6.23
C ASP A 8 -10.34 -0.12 5.18
N LEU A 9 -10.78 1.10 5.50
CA LEU A 9 -11.44 1.99 4.55
C LEU A 9 -10.47 2.43 3.44
N PHE A 10 -9.23 2.79 3.81
CA PHE A 10 -8.19 3.13 2.85
C PHE A 10 -7.89 1.97 1.91
N VAL A 11 -7.65 0.76 2.44
CA VAL A 11 -7.36 -0.39 1.58
C VAL A 11 -8.54 -0.72 0.67
N ALA A 12 -9.78 -0.71 1.18
CA ALA A 12 -10.97 -0.95 0.36
C ALA A 12 -11.09 0.07 -0.79
N THR A 13 -10.79 1.35 -0.52
CA THR A 13 -10.81 2.41 -1.52
C THR A 13 -9.72 2.22 -2.57
N LEU A 14 -8.51 1.86 -2.15
CA LEU A 14 -7.38 1.59 -3.05
C LEU A 14 -7.63 0.35 -3.93
N GLU A 15 -8.27 -0.69 -3.36
CA GLU A 15 -8.71 -1.87 -4.11
C GLU A 15 -9.75 -1.49 -5.17
N GLN A 16 -10.76 -0.69 -4.81
CA GLN A 16 -11.77 -0.20 -5.76
C GLN A 16 -11.15 0.68 -6.86
N ALA A 17 -10.12 1.45 -6.54
CA ALA A 17 -9.35 2.22 -7.51
C ALA A 17 -8.45 1.36 -8.41
N GLY A 18 -8.37 0.04 -8.18
CA GLY A 18 -7.55 -0.89 -8.97
C GLY A 18 -6.06 -0.79 -8.67
N VAL A 19 -5.68 -0.25 -7.51
CA VAL A 19 -4.27 -0.14 -7.10
C VAL A 19 -3.74 -1.53 -6.76
N LYS A 20 -2.67 -1.94 -7.46
CA LYS A 20 -2.04 -3.26 -7.25
C LYS A 20 -0.80 -3.19 -6.37
N ARG A 21 -0.13 -2.04 -6.28
CA ARG A 21 1.13 -1.88 -5.55
C ARG A 21 1.19 -0.52 -4.86
N ILE A 22 1.60 -0.53 -3.59
CA ILE A 22 1.86 0.67 -2.80
C ILE A 22 3.33 0.67 -2.42
N TYR A 23 4.00 1.80 -2.63
CA TYR A 23 5.39 2.01 -2.23
C TYR A 23 5.42 2.96 -1.05
N GLY A 24 6.08 2.59 0.04
CA GLY A 24 6.15 3.44 1.22
C GLY A 24 7.22 3.00 2.21
N ILE A 25 7.59 3.90 3.12
CA ILE A 25 8.41 3.59 4.28
C ILE A 25 7.47 3.15 5.40
N VAL A 26 7.75 2.01 6.04
CA VAL A 26 7.01 1.62 7.25
C VAL A 26 7.63 2.34 8.44
N GLY A 27 6.85 3.20 9.09
CA GLY A 27 7.12 3.73 10.42
C GLY A 27 6.01 3.32 11.39
N ASP A 28 6.23 3.50 12.70
CA ASP A 28 5.27 3.12 13.76
C ASP A 28 3.83 3.61 13.50
N SER A 29 3.67 4.80 12.91
CA SER A 29 2.37 5.39 12.58
C SER A 29 1.59 4.63 11.50
N LEU A 30 2.26 3.83 10.65
CA LEU A 30 1.65 3.12 9.51
C LEU A 30 1.50 1.61 9.74
N ASN A 31 1.81 1.13 10.94
CA ASN A 31 1.74 -0.31 11.26
C ASN A 31 0.32 -0.86 11.11
N ALA A 32 -0.71 -0.09 11.51
CA ALA A 32 -2.11 -0.47 11.33
C ALA A 32 -2.52 -0.60 9.86
N LEU A 33 -1.95 0.23 8.97
CA LEU A 33 -2.21 0.20 7.54
C LEU A 33 -1.52 -0.98 6.85
N THR A 34 -0.26 -1.24 7.20
CA THR A 34 0.47 -2.40 6.68
C THR A 34 -0.17 -3.70 7.12
N GLU A 35 -0.67 -3.77 8.35
CA GLU A 35 -1.41 -4.93 8.84
C GLU A 35 -2.76 -5.10 8.12
N ALA A 36 -3.51 -4.03 7.86
CA ALA A 36 -4.74 -4.09 7.08
C ALA A 36 -4.49 -4.56 5.63
N LEU A 37 -3.43 -4.07 5.00
CA LEU A 37 -2.98 -4.50 3.66
C LEU A 37 -2.59 -5.99 3.66
N ARG A 38 -1.82 -6.42 4.67
CA ARG A 38 -1.39 -7.81 4.82
C ARG A 38 -2.58 -8.75 5.03
N ARG A 39 -3.58 -8.35 5.82
CA ARG A 39 -4.81 -9.12 6.03
C ARG A 39 -5.65 -9.29 4.76
N ARG A 40 -5.62 -8.32 3.85
CA ARG A 40 -6.37 -8.38 2.59
C ARG A 40 -5.62 -9.12 1.48
N GLY A 41 -4.28 -9.06 1.46
CA GLY A 41 -3.44 -9.87 0.56
C GLY A 41 -3.60 -9.56 -0.94
N THR A 42 -4.36 -8.52 -1.29
CA THR A 42 -4.72 -8.10 -2.64
C THR A 42 -3.80 -7.00 -3.17
N ILE A 43 -3.23 -6.19 -2.28
CA ILE A 43 -2.33 -5.09 -2.61
C ILE A 43 -0.92 -5.43 -2.14
N GLU A 44 0.03 -5.38 -3.06
CA GLU A 44 1.44 -5.65 -2.77
C GLU A 44 2.08 -4.40 -2.15
N TRP A 45 2.49 -4.48 -0.89
CA TRP A 45 3.24 -3.42 -0.22
C TRP A 45 4.74 -3.60 -0.49
N ILE A 46 5.35 -2.60 -1.13
CA ILE A 46 6.77 -2.57 -1.42
C ILE A 46 7.43 -1.56 -0.48
N HIS A 47 8.10 -2.09 0.54
CA HIS A 47 8.84 -1.30 1.52
C HIS A 47 10.06 -0.65 0.84
N VAL A 48 10.14 0.68 0.85
CA VAL A 48 11.33 1.43 0.44
C VAL A 48 12.03 2.01 1.68
N ARG A 49 13.37 2.06 1.69
CA ARG A 49 14.14 2.59 2.83
C ARG A 49 14.42 4.10 2.77
N HIS A 50 14.16 4.73 1.62
CA HIS A 50 14.35 6.17 1.40
C HIS A 50 13.20 6.69 0.52
N GLU A 51 12.54 7.78 0.94
CA GLU A 51 11.38 8.39 0.27
C GLU A 51 11.72 8.83 -1.17
N GLU A 52 12.97 9.27 -1.42
CA GLU A 52 13.46 9.65 -2.75
C GLU A 52 13.46 8.51 -3.77
N VAL A 53 13.62 7.27 -3.33
CA VAL A 53 13.75 6.12 -4.24
C VAL A 53 12.38 5.64 -4.72
N ALA A 54 11.31 5.85 -3.94
CA ALA A 54 9.94 5.54 -4.36
C ALA A 54 9.49 6.44 -5.53
N ALA A 55 9.83 7.73 -5.49
CA ALA A 55 9.50 8.67 -6.56
C ALA A 55 10.25 8.38 -7.87
N SER A 56 11.48 7.84 -7.80
CA SER A 56 12.28 7.48 -8.98
C SER A 56 11.84 6.18 -9.66
N ARG A 57 10.97 5.36 -9.05
CA ARG A 57 10.51 4.09 -9.66
C ARG A 57 9.36 4.33 -10.63
N ARG A 58 9.67 4.98 -11.76
CA ARG A 58 8.80 5.03 -12.95
C ARG A 58 8.51 3.59 -13.42
N PRO A 59 7.25 3.15 -13.56
CA PRO A 59 6.96 1.83 -14.11
C PRO A 59 7.37 1.83 -15.58
N ALA A 60 8.47 1.15 -15.90
CA ALA A 60 8.82 0.84 -17.29
C ALA A 60 7.73 -0.10 -17.83
N LYS A 61 6.89 0.45 -18.71
CA LYS A 61 5.90 -0.28 -19.50
C LYS A 61 6.62 -1.38 -20.30
N PRO A 62 6.24 -2.67 -20.18
CA PRO A 62 6.80 -3.68 -21.08
C PRO A 62 6.22 -3.45 -22.49
N ARG A 63 7.09 -3.62 -23.49
CA ARG A 63 6.73 -3.61 -24.92
C ARG A 63 5.66 -4.64 -25.24
#